data_AF-A0A2A2EGV1-F1
#
_entry.id   AF-A0A2A2EGV1-F1
#
_cell.length_a   1.000
_cell.length_b   1.000
_cell.length_c   1.000
_cell.angle_alpha   90.00
_cell.angle_beta   90.00
_cell.angle_gamma   90.00
#
_symmetry.space_group_name_H-M   'P 1'
#
loop_
_entity.id
_entity.type
_entity.pdbx_description
1 polymer ?
#
loop_
_entity_poly.entity_id
_entity_poly.type
_entity_poly.pdbx_seq_one_letter_code
_entity_poly.pdbx_strand_id
1 'polypeptide(L)' 'MHTTTKRAGGAVFIIHHARLRTHGGGSVTSYIAQPHHN' A
#
# COMPACT_ATOMS: atom_id res chain seq x y z
N MET A 1 7.05 2.83 -9.41
CA MET A 1 5.92 2.40 -8.56
C MET A 1 6.38 1.14 -7.85
N HIS A 2 6.11 1.01 -6.55
CA HIS A 2 6.50 -0.15 -5.76
C HIS A 2 5.32 -0.60 -4.90
N THR A 3 5.08 -1.91 -4.83
CA THR A 3 4.02 -2.50 -4.01
C THR A 3 4.65 -3.44 -2.99
N THR A 4 4.20 -3.36 -1.73
CA THR A 4 4.60 -4.29 -0.67
C THR A 4 3.38 -4.95 -0.05
N THR A 5 3.56 -6.21 0.35
CA THR A 5 2.52 -6.97 1.07
C THR A 5 2.95 -7.18 2.50
N LYS A 6 2.07 -6.88 3.46
CA LYS A 6 2.30 -7.12 4.89
C LYS A 6 1.18 -7.94 5.49
N ARG A 7 1.48 -8.74 6.52
CA ARG A 7 0.49 -9.47 7.30
C ARG A 7 0.49 -8.93 8.72
N ALA A 8 -0.67 -8.55 9.23
CA ALA A 8 -0.83 -8.12 10.62
C ALA A 8 -2.25 -8.43 11.10
N GLY A 9 -2.38 -8.97 12.33
CA GLY A 9 -3.68 -9.19 12.97
C GLY A 9 -4.66 -10.07 12.16
N GLY A 10 -4.17 -11.08 11.42
CA GLY A 10 -5.02 -11.92 10.58
C GLY A 10 -5.52 -11.25 9.29
N ALA A 11 -5.01 -10.06 8.94
CA ALA A 11 -5.29 -9.40 7.68
C ALA A 11 -4.04 -9.32 6.79
N VAL A 12 -4.26 -9.32 5.49
CA VAL A 12 -3.23 -9.06 4.47
C VAL A 12 -3.40 -7.62 3.98
N PHE A 13 -2.33 -6.85 4.01
CA PHE A 13 -2.28 -5.46 3.55
C PHE A 13 -1.50 -5.40 2.24
N ILE A 14 -2.13 -4.90 1.18
CA ILE A 14 -1.46 -4.60 -0.10
C ILE A 14 -1.22 -3.10 -0.13
N ILE A 15 0.04 -2.69 -0.05
CA ILE A 15 0.48 -1.30 0.10
C ILE A 15 1.11 -0.84 -1.21
N HIS A 16 0.56 0.20 -1.83
CA HIS A 16 1.05 0.79 -3.07
C HIS A 16 1.77 2.11 -2.79
N HIS A 17 2.98 2.23 -3.32
CA HIS A 17 3.77 3.46 -3.28
C HIS A 17 3.94 4.02 -4.70
N ALA A 18 3.36 5.19 -4.93
CA ALA A 18 3.44 5.92 -6.18
C ALA A 18 4.24 7.21 -5.98
N ARG A 19 5.28 7.42 -6.80
CA ARG A 19 5.94 8.73 -6.89
C ARG A 19 5.08 9.65 -7.76
N LEU A 20 4.78 10.84 -7.25
CA LEU A 20 4.10 11.87 -8.00
C LEU A 20 5.12 12.53 -8.94
N ARG A 21 4.79 12.57 -10.24
CA ARG A 21 5.68 13.14 -11.28
C ARG A 21 5.48 14.64 -11.48
N THR A 22 4.58 15.26 -10.73
CA THR A 22 4.28 16.70 -10.81
C THR A 22 5.15 17.52 -9.85
N HIS A 23 5.31 18.82 -10.16
CA HIS A 23 6.23 19.75 -9.50
C HIS A 23 6.22 19.61 -7.97
N GLY A 24 7.34 19.21 -7.38
CA GLY A 24 7.52 19.12 -5.93
C GLY A 24 8.01 17.77 -5.39
N GLY A 25 8.06 16.73 -6.21
CA GLY A 25 8.67 15.45 -5.81
C GLY A 25 7.96 14.79 -4.62
N GLY A 26 6.66 14.55 -4.73
CA GLY A 26 5.87 13.88 -3.70
C GLY A 26 5.79 12.37 -3.86
N SER A 27 5.30 11.68 -2.84
CA SER A 27 4.88 10.29 -2.94
C SER A 27 3.53 10.07 -2.27
N VAL A 28 2.70 9.23 -2.87
CA VAL A 28 1.43 8.79 -2.30
C VAL A 28 1.58 7.33 -1.90
N THR A 29 1.12 7.01 -0.69
CA THR A 29 1.01 5.65 -0.20
C THR A 29 -0.46 5.34 0.05
N SER A 30 -0.97 4.27 -0.57
CA SER A 30 -2.33 3.76 -0.33
C SER A 30 -2.26 2.28 0.05
N TYR A 31 -3.25 1.79 0.79
CA TYR A 31 -3.33 0.37 1.14
C TYR A 31 -4.77 -0.14 1.10
N ILE A 32 -4.90 -1.44 0.85
CA ILE A 32 -6.17 -2.18 1.01
C ILE A 32 -5.91 -3.29 2.01
N ALA A 33 -6.76 -3.39 3.03
CA ALA A 33 -6.76 -4.48 3.98
C ALA A 33 -7.72 -5.58 3.49
N GLN A 34 -7.21 -6.79 3.37
CA GLN A 34 -7.99 -7.99 3.09
C GLN A 34 -8.08 -8.79 4.38
N PRO A 35 -9.22 -8.77 5.08
CA PRO A 35 -9.43 -9.62 6.24
C PRO A 35 -9.40 -11.09 5.79
N HIS A 36 -8.67 -11.93 6.49
CA HIS A 36 -8.68 -13.37 6.25
C HIS A 36 -10.00 -13.90 6.83
N HIS A 37 -11.02 -14.03 5.99
CA HIS A 37 -12.24 -14.75 6.34
C HIS A 37 -11.89 -16.22 6.46
N ASN A 38 -11.82 -16.70 7.70
CA ASN A 38 -11.96 -18.12 8.02
C ASN A 38 -13.33 -18.32 8.66
#